data_AF-A0A6N9U7G9-F1
#
_entry.id   AF-A0A6N9U7G9-F1
#
_cell.length_a   1.000
_cell.length_b   1.000
_cell.length_c   1.000
_cell.angle_alpha   90.00
_cell.angle_beta   90.00
_cell.angle_gamma   90.00
#
_symmetry.space_group_name_H-M   'P 1'
#
loop_
_entity.id
_entity.type
_entity.pdbx_description
1 polymer ?
#
loop_
_entity_poly.entity_id
_entity_poly.type
_entity_poly.pdbx_seq_one_letter_code
_entity_poly.pdbx_strand_id
1 'polypeptide(L)'
;MTSLNSHGVRFAFGTLTVLPVRVSRWDRGTARAGMLCAPLAGLVVGLLAAVPGALLSLAGASPLLAAVASAALPAALTRGLHLDGLADTADGLGSGKPAEDAL
;
A
#
# COMPACT_ATOMS: atom_id res chain seq x y z
N MET A 1 24.34 13.61 3.83
CA MET A 1 23.38 13.31 4.91
C MET A 1 22.05 13.95 4.54
N THR A 2 21.18 13.22 3.85
CA THR A 2 19.84 13.69 3.49
C THR A 2 19.05 13.86 4.78
N SER A 3 18.79 15.09 5.21
CA SER A 3 17.86 15.29 6.32
C SER A 3 16.54 14.61 5.94
N LEU A 4 15.97 13.82 6.85
CA LEU A 4 14.56 13.47 6.77
C LEU A 4 13.77 14.78 6.89
N ASN A 5 13.74 15.53 5.80
CA ASN A 5 12.93 16.71 5.71
C ASN A 5 11.49 16.22 5.70
N SER A 6 10.60 16.89 6.44
CA SER A 6 9.18 16.51 6.56
C SER A 6 8.52 16.19 5.21
N HIS A 7 9.02 16.76 4.12
CA HIS A 7 8.63 16.44 2.75
C HIS A 7 8.76 14.95 2.37
N GLY A 8 9.79 14.22 2.79
CA GLY A 8 9.94 12.79 2.49
C GLY A 8 8.85 11.96 3.15
N VAL A 9 8.62 12.17 4.45
CA VAL A 9 7.53 11.50 5.18
C VAL A 9 6.17 11.87 4.57
N ARG A 10 5.94 13.16 4.27
CA ARG A 10 4.68 13.61 3.65
C ARG A 10 4.47 13.01 2.27
N PHE A 11 5.52 12.87 1.48
CA PHE A 11 5.48 12.20 0.18
C PHE A 11 5.14 10.72 0.34
N ALA A 12 5.82 10.01 1.25
CA ALA A 12 5.56 8.59 1.51
C ALA A 12 4.09 8.33 1.89
N PHE A 13 3.56 9.05 2.88
CA PHE A 13 2.18 8.86 3.30
C PHE A 13 1.16 9.36 2.26
N GLY A 14 1.39 10.50 1.61
CA GLY A 14 0.45 11.03 0.61
C GLY A 14 0.37 10.17 -0.67
N THR A 15 1.48 9.55 -1.06
CA THR A 15 1.53 8.71 -2.26
C THR A 15 1.15 7.26 -1.95
N LEU A 16 1.63 6.66 -0.86
CA LEU A 16 1.49 5.23 -0.59
C LEU A 16 0.25 4.88 0.26
N THR A 17 -0.44 5.88 0.82
CA THR A 17 -1.65 5.65 1.62
C THR A 17 -2.82 6.53 1.17
N VAL A 18 -4.01 6.22 1.68
CA VAL A 18 -5.24 6.98 1.48
C VAL A 18 -5.28 8.27 2.31
N LEU A 19 -4.35 8.46 3.25
CA LEU A 19 -4.36 9.60 4.15
C LEU A 19 -4.22 10.92 3.35
N PRO A 20 -5.06 11.94 3.64
CA PRO A 20 -5.02 13.21 2.93
C PRO A 20 -3.83 14.05 3.39
N VAL A 21 -2.64 13.76 2.85
CA VAL A 21 -1.41 14.48 3.16
C VAL A 21 -1.11 15.52 2.07
N ARG A 22 -1.03 16.80 2.45
CA ARG A 22 -0.59 17.85 1.53
C ARG A 22 0.91 17.68 1.23
N VAL A 23 1.24 17.40 -0.02
CA VAL A 23 2.63 17.36 -0.52
C VAL A 23 2.93 18.74 -1.14
N SER A 24 3.83 19.50 -0.51
CA SER A 24 4.14 20.89 -0.93
C SER A 24 5.31 20.99 -1.91
N ARG A 25 6.03 19.89 -2.14
CA ARG A 25 7.22 19.86 -2.99
C ARG A 25 7.26 18.55 -3.78
N TRP A 26 7.37 18.66 -5.09
CA TRP A 26 7.36 17.52 -6.01
C TRP A 26 8.58 17.57 -6.92
N ASP A 27 9.66 16.94 -6.49
CA ASP A 27 10.91 16.82 -7.25
C ASP A 27 11.58 15.47 -6.97
N ARG A 28 12.57 15.11 -7.80
CA ARG A 28 13.27 13.84 -7.72
C ARG A 28 13.93 13.59 -6.36
N GLY A 29 14.48 14.61 -5.72
CA GLY A 29 15.09 14.49 -4.40
C GLY A 29 14.06 14.19 -3.31
N THR A 30 12.92 14.89 -3.36
CA THR A 30 11.80 14.64 -2.44
C THR A 30 11.18 13.25 -2.65
N ALA A 31 11.00 12.81 -3.90
CA ALA A 31 10.50 11.47 -4.22
C ALA A 31 11.46 10.38 -3.71
N ARG A 32 12.79 10.54 -3.91
CA ARG A 32 13.80 9.64 -3.35
C ARG A 32 13.70 9.56 -1.82
N ALA A 33 13.63 10.71 -1.15
CA ALA A 33 13.47 10.75 0.30
C ALA A 33 12.16 10.08 0.76
N GLY A 34 11.08 10.25 -0.01
CA GLY A 34 9.80 9.59 0.22
C GLY A 34 9.89 8.07 0.11
N MET A 35 10.58 7.55 -0.92
CA MET A 35 10.79 6.10 -1.06
C MET A 35 11.67 5.53 0.06
N LEU A 36 12.68 6.28 0.53
CA LEU A 36 13.43 5.88 1.73
C LEU A 36 12.58 5.87 3.00
N CYS A 37 11.48 6.65 3.03
CA CYS A 37 10.50 6.65 4.11
C CYS A 37 9.32 5.67 3.90
N ALA A 38 9.27 4.95 2.76
CA ALA A 38 8.21 3.99 2.47
C ALA A 38 8.03 2.91 3.56
N PRO A 39 9.11 2.37 4.19
CA PRO A 39 8.96 1.42 5.29
C PRO A 39 8.16 1.97 6.49
N LEU A 40 8.17 3.29 6.73
CA LEU A 40 7.38 3.89 7.80
C LEU A 40 5.88 3.85 7.48
N ALA A 41 5.50 4.16 6.25
CA ALA A 41 4.11 4.03 5.79
C ALA A 41 3.68 2.56 5.82
N GLY A 42 4.54 1.64 5.36
CA GLY A 42 4.32 0.20 5.42
C GLY A 42 4.14 -0.33 6.84
N LEU A 43 4.95 0.14 7.80
CA LEU A 43 4.81 -0.23 9.22
C LEU A 43 3.47 0.23 9.78
N VAL A 44 3.05 1.46 9.50
CA VAL A 44 1.75 1.98 9.96
C VAL A 44 0.60 1.16 9.36
N VAL A 45 0.61 0.91 8.05
CA VAL A 45 -0.42 0.09 7.38
C VAL A 45 -0.43 -1.34 7.92
N GLY A 46 0.75 -1.94 8.10
CA GLY A 46 0.91 -3.29 8.64
C GLY A 46 0.39 -3.42 10.06
N LEU A 47 0.68 -2.45 10.93
CA LEU A 47 0.14 -2.42 12.31
C LEU A 47 -1.39 -2.25 12.31
N LEU A 48 -1.92 -1.37 11.46
CA LEU A 48 -3.36 -1.17 11.33
C LEU A 48 -4.08 -2.41 10.80
N ALA A 49 -3.40 -3.26 10.01
CA ALA A 49 -3.94 -4.54 9.57
C ALA A 49 -3.78 -5.66 10.61
N ALA A 50 -2.62 -5.73 11.26
CA ALA A 50 -2.28 -6.78 12.23
C ALA A 50 -3.14 -6.71 13.49
N VAL A 51 -3.43 -5.50 14.01
CA VAL A 51 -4.20 -5.34 15.25
C VAL A 51 -5.62 -5.92 15.11
N PRO A 52 -6.45 -5.54 14.11
CA PRO A 52 -7.76 -6.14 13.93
C PRO A 52 -7.70 -7.63 13.62
N GLY A 53 -6.75 -8.09 12.80
CA GLY A 53 -6.58 -9.51 12.48
C GLY A 53 -6.26 -10.36 13.71
N ALA A 54 -5.37 -9.86 14.59
CA ALA A 54 -5.05 -10.50 15.85
C ALA A 54 -6.23 -10.48 16.82
N LEU A 55 -6.94 -9.36 16.94
CA LEU A 55 -8.13 -9.25 17.79
C LEU A 55 -9.25 -10.20 17.35
N LEU A 56 -9.51 -10.31 16.04
CA LEU A 56 -10.48 -11.27 15.50
C LEU A 56 -10.07 -12.71 15.82
N SER A 57 -8.79 -13.05 15.62
CA SER A 57 -8.26 -14.37 15.95
C SER A 57 -8.39 -14.70 17.43
N LEU A 58 -8.04 -13.75 18.32
CA LEU A 58 -8.13 -13.90 19.77
C LEU A 58 -9.58 -13.96 20.28
N ALA A 59 -10.51 -13.31 19.57
CA ALA A 59 -11.95 -13.38 19.87
C ALA A 59 -12.61 -14.68 19.38
N GLY A 60 -11.86 -15.60 18.77
CA GLY A 60 -12.38 -16.87 18.26
C GLY A 60 -13.16 -16.75 16.94
N ALA A 61 -12.96 -15.67 16.18
CA ALA A 61 -13.51 -15.55 14.83
C ALA A 61 -12.95 -16.63 13.91
N SER A 62 -13.64 -16.89 12.79
CA SER A 62 -13.14 -17.84 11.80
C SER A 62 -11.80 -17.37 11.21
N PRO A 63 -10.87 -18.29 10.89
CA PRO A 63 -9.59 -17.92 10.25
C PRO A 63 -9.79 -17.15 8.95
N LEU A 64 -10.85 -17.48 8.19
CA LEU A 64 -11.19 -16.79 6.96
C LEU A 64 -11.55 -15.31 7.22
N LEU A 65 -12.35 -15.01 8.24
CA LEU A 65 -12.72 -13.64 8.57
C LEU A 65 -11.50 -12.81 8.99
N ALA A 66 -10.63 -13.38 9.83
CA ALA A 66 -9.39 -12.73 10.24
C ALA A 66 -8.45 -12.47 9.05
N ALA A 67 -8.32 -13.44 8.13
CA ALA A 67 -7.51 -13.30 6.92
C ALA A 67 -8.07 -12.23 5.96
N VAL A 68 -9.38 -12.25 5.70
CA VAL A 68 -10.04 -11.25 4.86
C VAL A 68 -9.86 -9.85 5.44
N ALA A 69 -10.08 -9.66 6.74
CA ALA A 69 -9.85 -8.37 7.38
C ALA A 69 -8.38 -7.92 7.26
N SER A 70 -7.43 -8.84 7.51
CA SER A 70 -5.99 -8.56 7.44
C SER A 70 -5.50 -8.22 6.03
N ALA A 71 -6.16 -8.74 4.99
CA ALA A 71 -5.85 -8.43 3.58
C ALA A 71 -6.59 -7.19 3.05
N ALA A 72 -7.84 -7.01 3.45
CA ALA A 72 -8.68 -5.90 2.99
C ALA A 72 -8.22 -4.54 3.56
N LEU A 73 -7.71 -4.51 4.79
CA LEU A 73 -7.24 -3.26 5.41
C LEU A 73 -6.07 -2.63 4.65
N PRO A 74 -4.96 -3.34 4.37
CA PRO A 74 -3.89 -2.80 3.54
C PRO A 74 -4.39 -2.36 2.16
N ALA A 75 -5.26 -3.14 1.51
CA ALA A 75 -5.83 -2.77 0.22
C ALA A 75 -6.59 -1.44 0.29
N ALA A 76 -7.47 -1.25 1.29
CA ALA A 76 -8.20 0.00 1.48
C ALA A 76 -7.27 1.17 1.85
N LEU A 77 -6.34 0.94 2.78
CA LEU A 77 -5.42 1.97 3.28
C LEU A 77 -4.40 2.43 2.22
N THR A 78 -4.09 1.61 1.22
CA THR A 78 -3.18 1.96 0.11
C THR A 78 -3.91 2.24 -1.20
N ARG A 79 -5.24 2.39 -1.19
CA ARG A 79 -6.06 2.59 -2.42
C ARG A 79 -5.87 1.49 -3.48
N GLY A 80 -5.62 0.26 -3.04
CA GLY A 80 -5.39 -0.88 -3.93
C GLY A 80 -3.98 -0.97 -4.54
N LEU A 81 -3.02 -0.13 -4.14
CA LEU A 81 -1.67 -0.11 -4.72
C LEU A 81 -0.99 -1.49 -4.82
N HIS A 82 -1.15 -2.35 -3.82
CA HIS A 82 -0.56 -3.70 -3.84
C HIS A 82 -1.34 -4.70 -4.68
N LEU A 83 -2.56 -4.35 -5.10
CA LEU A 83 -3.43 -5.15 -5.97
C LEU A 83 -3.35 -4.70 -7.43
N ASP A 84 -2.57 -3.66 -7.73
CA ASP A 84 -2.42 -3.11 -9.09
C ASP A 84 -1.85 -4.17 -10.05
N GLY A 85 -0.79 -4.88 -9.66
CA GLY A 85 -0.24 -5.95 -10.49
C GLY A 85 -1.19 -7.13 -10.72
N LEU A 86 -2.13 -7.38 -9.79
CA LEU A 86 -3.20 -8.36 -10.01
C LEU A 86 -4.21 -7.84 -11.04
N ALA A 87 -4.57 -6.56 -10.96
CA ALA A 87 -5.43 -5.90 -11.94
C ALA A 87 -4.78 -5.88 -13.33
N ASP A 88 -3.51 -5.49 -13.42
CA ASP A 88 -2.73 -5.51 -14.67
C ASP A 88 -2.66 -6.91 -15.27
N THR A 89 -2.47 -7.95 -14.45
CA THR A 89 -2.47 -9.34 -14.92
C THR A 89 -3.84 -9.73 -15.46
N ALA A 90 -4.92 -9.33 -14.79
CA ALA A 90 -6.28 -9.58 -15.24
C ALA A 90 -6.59 -8.84 -16.56
N ASP A 91 -6.16 -7.58 -16.68
CA ASP A 91 -6.31 -6.77 -17.89
C ASP A 91 -5.49 -7.34 -19.06
N GLY A 92 -4.28 -7.84 -18.78
CA GLY A 92 -3.43 -8.53 -19.75
C GLY A 92 -4.07 -9.80 -20.28
N LEU A 93 -4.51 -10.70 -19.39
CA LEU A 93 -5.22 -11.94 -19.75
C LEU A 93 -6.57 -11.67 -20.44
N GLY A 94 -7.25 -10.59 -20.05
CA GLY A 94 -8.52 -10.16 -20.64
C GLY A 94 -8.39 -9.34 -21.93
N SER A 95 -7.17 -8.99 -22.35
CA SER A 95 -6.94 -8.06 -23.46
C SER A 95 -7.29 -8.61 -24.86
N GLY A 96 -7.45 -9.93 -24.99
CA GLY A 96 -7.70 -10.60 -26.28
C GLY A 96 -6.50 -10.63 -27.23
N LYS A 97 -5.32 -10.22 -26.76
CA LYS A 97 -4.07 -10.29 -27.52
C LYS A 97 -3.50 -11.73 -27.55
N PRO A 98 -2.65 -12.05 -28.55
CA PRO A 98 -1.82 -13.26 -28.51
C PRO A 98 -1.02 -13.35 -27.21
N ALA A 99 -0.71 -14.57 -26.77
CA ALA A 99 -0.08 -14.82 -25.47
C ALA A 99 1.25 -14.08 -25.30
N GLU A 100 2.02 -13.93 -26.39
CA GLU A 100 3.28 -13.19 -26.44
C GLU A 100 3.15 -11.68 -26.18
N ASP A 101 1.96 -11.11 -26.36
CA ASP A 101 1.67 -9.67 -26.24
C ASP A 101 0.70 -9.35 -25.08
N ALA A 102 0.25 -10.37 -24.35
CA ALA A 102 -0.77 -10.27 -23.32
C ALA A 102 -0.22 -9.96 -21.91
N LEU A 103 1.04 -10.31 -21.61
CA LEU A 103 1.69 -10.15 -20.31
C LEU A 103 3.18 -9.82 -20.43
#